data_AF-A0A942SIK9-F1
#
_entry.id   AF-A0A942SIK9-F1
#
_cell.length_a   1.000
_cell.length_b   1.000
_cell.length_c   1.000
_cell.angle_alpha   90.00
_cell.angle_beta   90.00
_cell.angle_gamma   90.00
#
_symmetry.space_group_name_H-M   'P 1'
#
loop_
_entity.id
_entity.type
_entity.pdbx_description
1 polymer ?
#
loop_
_entity_poly.entity_id
_entity_poly.type
_entity_poly.pdbx_seq_one_letter_code
_entity_poly.pdbx_strand_id
1 'polypeptide(L)'
;MLRKIERLVLFKDSDRLVVIDPEDDHPPALNLFDMSTARLQGYSRLVREQVEAGIVELYNYVFGALAADLTSKQGTAFAFVTRLMLSIPGATIHTLRELMEENTKSLTHSRFADAIAALDPTARAFFENQFYNNTAFTQTRQQLARRLYGVVQVPAFDRMLSAPKSKIDMFEAMQSGKVVLVNTSKSLLKTEASALFGRFMIAQALRAAYERVAVPDHERRAAYLIIDEASEYFDDSLETLLNQARKFNLGVVFAHQYLDQLDQKLRASVAANTSIKMAGGVSDRDARSLAADMRTNADFLTAQRKDNAKAPQWSEFACYIRNHTPSAVSLRVPFFSLENSAKVSDAELEALKARNRMRYASHPDESRPVATVPATPPSGAAEPDDWRS
;
A
#
# COMPACT_ATOMS: atom_id res chain seq x y z
N MET A 1 -2.88 -11.09 -15.43
CA MET A 1 -4.33 -11.04 -15.19
C MET A 1 -4.93 -9.67 -15.50
N LEU A 2 -4.36 -8.57 -14.98
CA LEU A 2 -4.87 -7.20 -15.13
C LEU A 2 -5.16 -6.78 -16.58
N ARG A 3 -4.22 -7.01 -17.52
CA ARG A 3 -4.39 -6.73 -18.96
C ARG A 3 -5.61 -7.43 -19.60
N LYS A 4 -6.10 -8.51 -19.00
CA LYS A 4 -7.32 -9.20 -19.47
C LYS A 4 -8.58 -8.52 -18.92
N ILE A 5 -8.55 -8.05 -17.67
CA ILE A 5 -9.66 -7.36 -17.02
C ILE A 5 -9.88 -5.98 -17.64
N GLU A 6 -8.81 -5.22 -17.92
CA GLU A 6 -8.92 -3.88 -18.53
C GLU A 6 -9.59 -3.90 -19.92
N ARG A 7 -9.52 -5.05 -20.60
CA ARG A 7 -10.07 -5.25 -21.94
C ARG A 7 -11.55 -5.64 -21.94
N LEU A 8 -12.19 -5.90 -20.79
CA LEU A 8 -13.57 -6.34 -20.77
C LEU A 8 -14.52 -5.23 -21.27
N VAL A 9 -15.47 -5.58 -22.14
CA VAL A 9 -16.51 -4.66 -22.65
C VAL A 9 -17.30 -3.99 -21.52
N LEU A 10 -17.38 -4.64 -20.35
CA LEU A 10 -17.94 -4.10 -19.12
C LEU A 10 -17.45 -2.68 -18.77
N PHE A 11 -16.24 -2.30 -19.19
CA PHE A 11 -15.62 -1.02 -18.85
C PHE A 11 -15.57 -0.01 -19.99
N LYS A 12 -16.04 -0.34 -21.20
CA LYS A 12 -15.88 0.49 -22.42
C LYS A 12 -16.29 1.95 -22.21
N ASP A 13 -17.50 2.17 -21.71
CA ASP A 13 -18.12 3.50 -21.52
C ASP A 13 -18.26 3.84 -20.03
N SER A 14 -17.40 3.27 -19.19
CA SER A 14 -17.54 3.34 -17.74
C SER A 14 -16.32 3.96 -17.08
N ASP A 15 -16.57 4.95 -16.23
CA ASP A 15 -15.55 5.55 -15.36
C ASP A 15 -15.29 4.72 -14.10
N ARG A 16 -15.81 3.49 -14.07
CA ARG A 16 -15.67 2.59 -12.93
C ARG A 16 -14.30 1.93 -12.87
N LEU A 17 -13.57 1.81 -13.98
CA LEU A 17 -12.24 1.20 -13.99
C LEU A 17 -11.16 2.25 -13.69
N VAL A 18 -10.32 1.97 -12.70
CA VAL A 18 -9.10 2.73 -12.41
C VAL A 18 -7.93 1.79 -12.55
N VAL A 19 -6.93 2.15 -13.34
CA VAL A 19 -5.72 1.35 -13.55
C VAL A 19 -4.54 2.08 -12.93
N ILE A 20 -3.86 1.41 -12.02
CA ILE A 20 -2.66 1.86 -11.35
C ILE A 20 -1.54 0.96 -11.82
N ASP A 21 -0.83 1.41 -12.86
CA ASP A 21 0.24 0.65 -13.49
C ASP A 21 1.55 1.44 -13.48
N PRO A 22 2.55 1.02 -12.67
CA PRO A 22 3.88 1.62 -12.70
C PRO A 22 4.62 1.43 -14.02
N GLU A 23 4.18 0.50 -14.88
CA GLU A 23 4.73 0.31 -16.24
C GLU A 23 4.23 1.36 -17.24
N ASP A 24 3.23 2.18 -16.88
CA ASP A 24 2.75 3.25 -17.75
C ASP A 24 3.74 4.43 -17.79
N ASP A 25 3.89 5.05 -18.97
CA ASP A 25 4.72 6.25 -19.14
C ASP A 25 4.23 7.43 -18.29
N HIS A 26 2.94 7.43 -17.94
CA HIS A 26 2.27 8.43 -17.11
C HIS A 26 1.71 7.75 -15.86
N PRO A 27 2.57 7.34 -14.90
CA PRO A 27 2.13 6.63 -13.72
C PRO A 27 1.22 7.52 -12.86
N PRO A 28 0.36 6.91 -12.02
CA PRO A 28 -0.55 7.67 -11.18
C PRO A 28 0.20 8.57 -10.18
N ALA A 29 -0.34 9.75 -9.88
CA ALA A 29 0.14 10.62 -8.82
C ALA A 29 -0.36 10.09 -7.47
N LEU A 30 0.56 9.55 -6.69
CA LEU A 30 0.30 9.00 -5.37
C LEU A 30 1.20 9.69 -4.34
N ASN A 31 0.66 9.93 -3.17
CA ASN A 31 1.40 10.43 -2.04
C ASN A 31 0.94 9.70 -0.79
N LEU A 32 1.90 9.06 -0.13
CA LEU A 32 1.74 8.44 1.16
C LEU A 32 1.14 9.45 2.15
N PHE A 33 1.75 10.63 2.26
CA PHE A 33 1.46 11.65 3.27
C PHE A 33 0.35 12.63 2.89
N ASP A 34 -0.24 12.49 1.70
CA ASP A 34 -1.41 13.29 1.33
C ASP A 34 -2.67 12.70 1.96
N MET A 35 -3.03 13.28 3.09
CA MET A 35 -4.30 13.08 3.73
C MET A 35 -5.27 14.11 3.18
N SER A 36 -6.46 13.66 2.75
CA SER A 36 -7.57 14.56 2.38
C SER A 36 -8.00 15.32 3.64
N THR A 37 -7.28 16.39 3.92
CA THR A 37 -7.41 17.20 5.14
C THR A 37 -8.82 17.79 5.20
N ALA A 38 -9.39 18.07 4.04
CA ALA A 38 -10.76 18.57 3.89
C ALA A 38 -11.81 17.60 4.46
N ARG A 39 -11.71 16.30 4.18
CA ARG A 39 -12.69 15.32 4.69
C ARG A 39 -12.55 15.12 6.20
N LEU A 40 -11.32 14.99 6.69
CA LEU A 40 -11.04 14.81 8.12
C LEU A 40 -11.45 16.02 8.97
N GLN A 41 -11.38 17.23 8.42
CA GLN A 41 -11.84 18.45 9.09
C GLN A 41 -13.35 18.44 9.37
N GLY A 42 -14.15 17.82 8.49
CA GLY A 42 -15.59 17.66 8.67
C GLY A 42 -15.99 16.60 9.70
N TYR A 43 -15.06 15.75 10.13
CA TYR A 43 -15.35 14.68 11.09
C TYR A 43 -15.34 15.16 12.54
N SER A 44 -16.13 14.47 13.38
CA SER A 44 -16.07 14.66 14.82
C SER A 44 -14.67 14.33 15.35
N ARG A 45 -14.31 14.93 16.50
CA ARG A 45 -13.00 14.71 17.13
C ARG A 45 -12.68 13.22 17.32
N LEU A 46 -13.65 12.45 17.83
CA LEU A 46 -13.48 11.02 18.09
C LEU A 46 -13.22 10.24 16.79
N VAL A 47 -13.97 10.52 15.73
CA VAL A 47 -13.78 9.86 14.44
C VAL A 47 -12.41 10.21 13.86
N ARG A 48 -12.00 11.48 13.96
CA ARG A 48 -10.70 11.93 13.50
C ARG A 48 -9.57 11.21 14.23
N GLU A 49 -9.60 11.15 15.56
CA GLU A 49 -8.60 10.47 16.38
C GLU A 49 -8.51 8.96 16.05
N GLN A 50 -9.65 8.30 15.78
CA GLN A 50 -9.68 6.89 15.37
C GLN A 50 -9.05 6.67 13.99
N VAL A 51 -9.40 7.53 13.02
CA VAL A 51 -8.83 7.46 11.67
C VAL A 51 -7.33 7.73 11.70
N GLU A 52 -6.88 8.74 12.44
CA GLU A 52 -5.47 9.07 12.63
C GLU A 52 -4.68 7.92 13.27
N ALA A 53 -5.23 7.28 14.31
CA ALA A 53 -4.59 6.13 14.94
C ALA A 53 -4.44 4.94 13.96
N GLY A 54 -5.50 4.63 13.20
CA GLY A 54 -5.46 3.57 12.19
C GLY A 54 -4.47 3.88 11.06
N ILE A 55 -4.33 5.14 10.66
CA ILE A 55 -3.35 5.56 9.66
C ILE A 55 -1.93 5.31 10.15
N VAL A 56 -1.60 5.67 11.39
CA VAL A 56 -0.26 5.43 11.95
C VAL A 56 0.07 3.93 11.97
N GLU A 57 -0.90 3.07 12.30
CA GLU A 57 -0.74 1.61 12.21
C GLU A 57 -0.45 1.14 10.78
N LEU A 58 -1.16 1.69 9.79
CA LEU A 58 -0.95 1.39 8.36
C LEU A 58 0.42 1.85 7.85
N TYR A 59 0.94 2.97 8.35
CA TYR A 59 2.29 3.41 8.02
C TYR A 59 3.36 2.49 8.59
N ASN A 60 3.17 1.99 9.81
CA ASN A 60 4.04 0.97 10.37
C ASN A 60 4.01 -0.31 9.53
N TYR A 61 2.86 -0.71 8.99
CA TYR A 61 2.75 -1.83 8.06
C TYR A 61 3.52 -1.59 6.73
N VAL A 62 3.37 -0.40 6.13
CA VAL A 62 4.07 -0.04 4.89
C VAL A 62 5.58 0.00 5.10
N PHE A 63 6.03 0.71 6.13
CA PHE A 63 7.46 0.93 6.39
C PHE A 63 8.12 -0.20 7.18
N GLY A 64 7.36 -1.08 7.82
CA GLY A 64 7.87 -2.32 8.42
C GLY A 64 8.55 -3.21 7.39
N ALA A 65 8.10 -3.21 6.13
CA ALA A 65 8.82 -3.88 5.04
C ALA A 65 10.20 -3.26 4.76
N LEU A 66 10.33 -1.96 4.98
CA LEU A 66 11.59 -1.21 4.83
C LEU A 66 12.45 -1.25 6.08
N ALA A 67 12.19 -2.09 7.07
CA ALA A 67 13.14 -2.33 8.13
C ALA A 67 12.99 -3.76 8.64
N ALA A 68 14.01 -4.58 8.43
CA ALA A 68 14.01 -5.95 8.97
C ALA A 68 13.87 -5.84 10.49
N ASP A 69 12.78 -6.38 11.01
CA ASP A 69 12.34 -6.33 12.40
C ASP A 69 12.63 -5.00 13.10
N LEU A 70 11.77 -4.00 12.85
CA LEU A 70 11.70 -2.84 13.74
C LEU A 70 11.44 -3.34 15.16
N THR A 71 12.41 -3.16 16.04
CA THR A 71 12.17 -3.34 17.47
C THR A 71 10.99 -2.46 17.90
N SER A 72 10.28 -2.86 18.96
CA SER A 72 9.16 -2.07 19.49
C SER A 72 9.52 -0.58 19.72
N LYS A 73 10.78 -0.30 20.09
CA LYS A 73 11.32 1.05 20.25
C LYS A 73 11.39 1.84 18.94
N GLN A 74 11.74 1.19 17.83
CA GLN A 74 11.81 1.84 16.53
C GLN A 74 10.38 2.10 16.00
N GLY A 75 9.43 1.17 16.18
CA GLY A 75 8.02 1.39 15.81
C GLY A 75 7.39 2.63 16.46
N THR A 76 7.66 2.87 17.75
CA THR A 76 7.21 4.10 18.45
C THR A 76 7.80 5.37 17.84
N ALA A 77 9.08 5.34 17.45
CA ALA A 77 9.71 6.50 16.81
C ALA A 77 9.11 6.80 15.43
N PHE A 78 8.77 5.75 14.66
CA PHE A 78 8.11 5.89 13.36
C PHE A 78 6.74 6.55 13.45
N ALA A 79 5.98 6.31 14.53
CA ALA A 79 4.71 7.00 14.75
C ALA A 79 4.90 8.52 14.83
N PHE A 80 5.92 9.00 15.54
CA PHE A 80 6.21 10.43 15.63
C PHE A 80 6.74 11.03 14.33
N VAL A 81 7.59 10.29 13.60
CA VAL A 81 8.02 10.67 12.25
C VAL A 81 6.82 10.79 11.32
N THR A 82 5.91 9.81 11.34
CA THR A 82 4.68 9.84 10.53
C THR A 82 3.83 11.05 10.87
N ARG A 83 3.65 11.39 12.15
CA ARG A 83 2.92 12.60 12.57
C ARG A 83 3.55 13.89 12.03
N LEU A 84 4.88 13.99 12.07
CA LEU A 84 5.59 15.12 11.47
C LEU A 84 5.39 15.17 9.95
N MET A 85 5.51 14.04 9.26
CA MET A 85 5.29 13.97 7.82
C MET A 85 3.87 14.40 7.43
N LEU A 86 2.87 13.99 8.21
CA LEU A 86 1.47 14.37 8.02
C LEU A 86 1.18 15.84 8.34
N SER A 87 2.00 16.50 9.16
CA SER A 87 1.84 17.93 9.47
C SER A 87 2.47 18.85 8.44
N ILE A 88 3.39 18.35 7.61
CA ILE A 88 4.09 19.12 6.57
C ILE A 88 3.25 19.10 5.28
N PRO A 89 2.73 20.24 4.80
CA PRO A 89 1.95 20.29 3.57
C PRO A 89 2.79 19.84 2.36
N GLY A 90 2.25 18.90 1.58
CA GLY A 90 2.92 18.38 0.38
C GLY A 90 4.17 17.54 0.66
N ALA A 91 4.34 17.05 1.91
CA ALA A 91 5.38 16.09 2.23
C ALA A 91 5.31 14.85 1.33
N THR A 92 6.46 14.35 0.89
CA THR A 92 6.57 13.19 0.00
C THR A 92 7.57 12.16 0.54
N ILE A 93 7.77 11.06 -0.20
CA ILE A 93 8.84 10.09 0.12
C ILE A 93 10.24 10.75 0.15
N HIS A 94 10.46 11.80 -0.64
CA HIS A 94 11.71 12.57 -0.60
C HIS A 94 11.84 13.41 0.67
N THR A 95 10.76 14.04 1.11
CA THR A 95 10.74 14.78 2.38
C THR A 95 11.08 13.85 3.55
N LEU A 96 10.53 12.63 3.55
CA LEU A 96 10.87 11.61 4.55
C LEU A 96 12.36 11.24 4.47
N ARG A 97 12.88 10.99 3.26
CA ARG A 97 14.28 10.67 3.04
C ARG A 97 15.19 11.79 3.58
N GLU A 98 14.91 13.03 3.25
CA GLU A 98 15.68 14.19 3.72
C GLU A 98 15.67 14.30 5.25
N LEU A 99 14.53 14.06 5.90
CA LEU A 99 14.42 13.99 7.36
C LEU A 99 15.28 12.86 7.93
N MET A 100 15.30 11.68 7.30
CA MET A 100 16.13 10.56 7.75
C MET A 100 17.63 10.81 7.57
N GLU A 101 18.03 11.56 6.56
CA GLU A 101 19.43 11.87 6.26
C GLU A 101 19.98 13.07 7.03
N GLU A 102 19.12 13.84 7.69
CA GLU A 102 19.52 15.08 8.35
C GLU A 102 20.61 14.84 9.42
N ASN A 103 21.82 15.35 9.15
CA ASN A 103 22.99 15.17 10.01
C ASN A 103 23.20 16.33 11.01
N THR A 104 22.10 16.95 11.46
CA THR A 104 22.16 17.92 12.56
C THR A 104 22.13 17.20 13.91
N LYS A 105 22.90 17.70 14.88
CA LYS A 105 22.85 17.25 16.28
C LYS A 105 21.91 18.11 17.13
N SER A 106 21.26 19.11 16.55
CA SER A 106 20.35 19.99 17.28
C SER A 106 19.14 20.38 16.44
N LEU A 107 17.97 20.36 17.08
CA LEU A 107 16.70 20.77 16.49
C LEU A 107 16.75 22.21 15.95
N THR A 108 17.54 23.09 16.57
CA THR A 108 17.65 24.50 16.15
C THR A 108 18.24 24.70 14.76
N HIS A 109 18.99 23.72 14.25
CA HIS A 109 19.56 23.75 12.90
C HIS A 109 18.80 22.81 11.95
N SER A 110 17.67 22.24 12.38
CA SER A 110 16.87 21.40 11.52
C SER A 110 16.05 22.23 10.55
N ARG A 111 15.99 21.79 9.28
CA ARG A 111 15.07 22.37 8.29
C ARG A 111 13.59 22.10 8.62
N PHE A 112 13.33 21.15 9.53
CA PHE A 112 11.99 20.76 9.97
C PHE A 112 11.61 21.40 11.30
N ALA A 113 12.43 22.32 11.85
CA ALA A 113 12.22 22.92 13.17
C ALA A 113 10.83 23.55 13.33
N ASP A 114 10.38 24.33 12.35
CA ASP A 114 9.08 25.00 12.39
C ASP A 114 7.92 23.99 12.38
N ALA A 115 8.02 22.96 11.54
CA ALA A 115 7.03 21.88 11.47
C ALA A 115 6.98 21.05 12.76
N ILE A 116 8.13 20.81 13.38
CA ILE A 116 8.26 20.13 14.68
C ILE A 116 7.68 20.99 15.80
N ALA A 117 7.90 22.31 15.76
CA ALA A 117 7.38 23.24 16.77
C ALA A 117 5.85 23.30 16.77
N ALA A 118 5.22 23.06 15.61
CA ALA A 118 3.76 23.02 15.43
C ALA A 118 3.10 21.70 15.88
N LEU A 119 3.88 20.68 16.24
CA LEU A 119 3.34 19.40 16.73
C LEU A 119 2.81 19.50 18.17
N ASP A 120 2.06 18.48 18.58
CA ASP A 120 1.63 18.32 19.97
C ASP A 120 2.84 18.22 20.93
N PRO A 121 2.71 18.62 22.20
CA PRO A 121 3.83 18.65 23.14
C PRO A 121 4.57 17.32 23.28
N THR A 122 3.88 16.19 23.17
CA THR A 122 4.49 14.85 23.29
C THR A 122 5.31 14.53 22.05
N ALA A 123 4.77 14.77 20.86
CA ALA A 123 5.49 14.56 19.61
C ALA A 123 6.71 15.50 19.49
N ARG A 124 6.55 16.78 19.85
CA ARG A 124 7.66 17.74 19.88
C ARG A 124 8.77 17.30 20.84
N ALA A 125 8.42 16.85 22.05
CA ALA A 125 9.39 16.37 23.03
C ALA A 125 10.18 15.14 22.54
N PHE A 126 9.60 14.28 21.70
CA PHE A 126 10.34 13.19 21.07
C PHE A 126 11.46 13.70 20.15
N PHE A 127 11.18 14.73 19.34
CA PHE A 127 12.20 15.31 18.45
C PHE A 127 13.29 16.04 19.23
N GLU A 128 12.91 16.81 20.26
CA GLU A 128 13.83 17.55 21.14
C GLU A 128 14.77 16.62 21.91
N ASN A 129 14.24 15.51 22.44
CA ASN A 129 14.97 14.69 23.41
C ASN A 129 15.56 13.40 22.82
N GLN A 130 14.99 12.85 21.75
CA GLN A 130 15.37 11.53 21.25
C GLN A 130 15.80 11.52 19.78
N PHE A 131 15.10 12.21 18.88
CA PHE A 131 15.34 12.08 17.43
C PHE A 131 16.75 12.53 16.99
N TYR A 132 17.21 13.68 17.49
CA TYR A 132 18.51 14.26 17.10
C TYR A 132 19.67 13.86 18.03
N ASN A 133 19.36 13.47 19.26
CA ASN A 133 20.36 13.29 20.32
C ASN A 133 20.72 11.81 20.58
N ASN A 134 20.00 10.85 19.99
CA ASN A 134 20.19 9.42 20.21
C ASN A 134 20.95 8.74 19.05
N THR A 135 22.19 8.31 19.31
CA THR A 135 23.06 7.64 18.33
C THR A 135 22.50 6.31 17.80
N ALA A 136 21.80 5.53 18.62
CA ALA A 136 21.16 4.29 18.18
C ALA A 136 20.03 4.57 17.18
N PHE A 137 19.34 5.70 17.36
CA PHE A 137 18.31 6.13 16.43
C PHE A 137 18.90 6.65 15.10
N THR A 138 20.06 7.32 15.13
CA THR A 138 20.78 7.72 13.91
C THR A 138 21.08 6.54 12.98
N GLN A 139 21.51 5.39 13.51
CA GLN A 139 21.75 4.20 12.70
C GLN A 139 20.45 3.69 12.04
N THR A 140 19.34 3.71 12.79
CA THR A 140 18.01 3.32 12.27
C THR A 140 17.58 4.25 11.14
N ARG A 141 17.73 5.56 11.32
CA ARG A 141 17.41 6.57 10.29
C ARG A 141 18.22 6.35 9.01
N GLN A 142 19.52 6.10 9.13
CA GLN A 142 20.39 5.83 7.97
C GLN A 142 20.00 4.54 7.23
N GLN A 143 19.62 3.48 7.95
CA GLN A 143 19.13 2.24 7.33
C GLN A 143 17.83 2.49 6.55
N LEU A 144 16.91 3.27 7.12
CA LEU A 144 15.68 3.63 6.42
C LEU A 144 15.99 4.47 5.18
N ALA A 145 16.84 5.51 5.29
CA ALA A 145 17.24 6.33 4.16
C ALA A 145 17.80 5.49 3.00
N ARG A 146 18.66 4.52 3.28
CA ARG A 146 19.21 3.60 2.27
C ARG A 146 18.13 2.79 1.55
N ARG A 147 17.11 2.31 2.26
CA ARG A 147 16.00 1.56 1.65
C ARG A 147 15.03 2.47 0.90
N LEU A 148 14.83 3.69 1.37
CA LEU A 148 14.10 4.72 0.61
C LEU A 148 14.81 4.99 -0.73
N TYR A 149 16.15 5.07 -0.78
CA TYR A 149 16.89 5.07 -2.05
C TYR A 149 16.63 3.81 -2.88
N GLY A 150 16.55 2.65 -2.22
CA GLY A 150 16.17 1.37 -2.84
C GLY A 150 14.84 1.42 -3.62
N VAL A 151 13.90 2.25 -3.15
CA VAL A 151 12.59 2.46 -3.77
C VAL A 151 12.66 3.55 -4.85
N VAL A 152 13.19 4.72 -4.52
CA VAL A 152 13.21 5.88 -5.44
C VAL A 152 14.23 5.74 -6.58
N GLN A 153 15.19 4.81 -6.49
CA GLN A 153 16.09 4.48 -7.62
C GLN A 153 15.32 3.91 -8.83
N VAL A 154 14.09 3.44 -8.64
CA VAL A 154 13.23 2.99 -9.73
C VAL A 154 12.45 4.20 -10.25
N PRO A 155 12.74 4.72 -11.47
CA PRO A 155 12.16 5.98 -11.95
C PRO A 155 10.63 5.99 -12.01
N ALA A 156 10.00 4.84 -12.24
CA ALA A 156 8.54 4.70 -12.20
C ALA A 156 7.98 5.00 -10.80
N PHE A 157 8.62 4.51 -9.74
CA PHE A 157 8.22 4.79 -8.36
C PHE A 157 8.46 6.22 -7.97
N ASP A 158 9.60 6.76 -8.38
CA ASP A 158 9.95 8.14 -8.09
C ASP A 158 8.89 9.10 -8.67
N ARG A 159 8.49 8.90 -9.92
CA ARG A 159 7.43 9.70 -10.57
C ARG A 159 6.05 9.51 -9.92
N MET A 160 5.78 8.33 -9.38
CA MET A 160 4.48 8.00 -8.77
C MET A 160 4.37 8.56 -7.35
N LEU A 161 5.39 8.40 -6.51
CA LEU A 161 5.36 8.70 -5.07
C LEU A 161 5.84 10.10 -4.67
N SER A 162 6.34 10.87 -5.65
CA SER A 162 6.87 12.23 -5.44
C SER A 162 5.85 13.34 -5.72
N ALA A 163 4.62 12.96 -6.08
CA ALA A 163 3.55 13.95 -6.22
C ALA A 163 3.22 14.54 -4.84
N PRO A 164 3.04 15.86 -4.71
CA PRO A 164 2.64 16.47 -3.43
C PRO A 164 1.19 16.09 -3.05
N LYS A 165 0.37 15.68 -4.02
CA LYS A 165 -1.00 15.23 -3.81
C LYS A 165 -1.27 13.90 -4.51
N SER A 166 -2.07 13.06 -3.86
CA SER A 166 -2.67 11.87 -4.45
C SER A 166 -3.83 12.27 -5.35
N LYS A 167 -3.82 11.87 -6.62
CA LYS A 167 -4.98 12.05 -7.52
C LYS A 167 -6.00 10.91 -7.40
N ILE A 168 -5.64 9.83 -6.72
CA ILE A 168 -6.52 8.68 -6.48
C ILE A 168 -7.02 8.73 -5.03
N ASP A 169 -8.33 8.94 -4.86
CA ASP A 169 -9.01 8.81 -3.58
C ASP A 169 -9.68 7.43 -3.50
N MET A 170 -9.11 6.55 -2.66
CA MET A 170 -9.58 5.18 -2.50
C MET A 170 -10.92 5.10 -1.75
N PHE A 171 -11.24 6.07 -0.89
CA PHE A 171 -12.53 6.13 -0.21
C PHE A 171 -13.64 6.45 -1.21
N GLU A 172 -13.44 7.45 -2.08
CA GLU A 172 -14.39 7.74 -3.16
C GLU A 172 -14.53 6.56 -4.10
N ALA A 173 -13.44 5.87 -4.42
CA ALA A 173 -13.46 4.68 -5.26
C ALA A 173 -14.30 3.54 -4.64
N MET A 174 -14.19 3.31 -3.33
CA MET A 174 -15.01 2.32 -2.62
C MET A 174 -16.49 2.70 -2.62
N GLN A 175 -16.82 3.95 -2.30
CA GLN A 175 -18.21 4.41 -2.18
C GLN A 175 -18.92 4.43 -3.53
N SER A 176 -18.23 4.84 -4.60
CA SER A 176 -18.75 4.86 -5.97
C SER A 176 -18.72 3.49 -6.69
N GLY A 177 -18.21 2.44 -6.04
CA GLY A 177 -18.17 1.09 -6.61
C GLY A 177 -17.25 0.96 -7.82
N LYS A 178 -16.12 1.69 -7.81
CA LYS A 178 -15.04 1.55 -8.79
C LYS A 178 -14.33 0.21 -8.62
N VAL A 179 -13.71 -0.25 -9.69
CA VAL A 179 -12.79 -1.38 -9.76
C VAL A 179 -11.39 -0.79 -9.94
N VAL A 180 -10.54 -0.96 -8.93
CA VAL A 180 -9.16 -0.46 -8.96
C VAL A 180 -8.23 -1.64 -9.23
N LEU A 181 -7.53 -1.59 -10.35
CA LEU A 181 -6.55 -2.58 -10.77
C LEU A 181 -5.16 -2.06 -10.46
N VAL A 182 -4.40 -2.81 -9.66
CA VAL A 182 -3.05 -2.41 -9.22
C VAL A 182 -2.03 -3.41 -9.77
N ASN A 183 -1.11 -2.94 -10.59
CA ASN A 183 -0.01 -3.75 -11.10
C ASN A 183 1.20 -3.69 -10.15
N THR A 184 1.50 -4.80 -9.49
CA THR A 184 2.69 -4.98 -8.65
C THR A 184 3.75 -5.86 -9.33
N SER A 185 3.91 -5.75 -10.65
CA SER A 185 4.86 -6.59 -11.40
C SER A 185 6.31 -6.38 -10.96
N LYS A 186 6.97 -7.47 -10.53
CA LYS A 186 8.40 -7.45 -10.13
C LYS A 186 9.36 -7.20 -11.29
N SER A 187 8.94 -7.44 -12.54
CA SER A 187 9.82 -7.32 -13.72
C SER A 187 10.40 -5.92 -13.89
N LEU A 188 9.60 -4.90 -13.61
CA LEU A 188 10.02 -3.50 -13.64
C LEU A 188 10.45 -3.00 -12.26
N LEU A 189 9.70 -3.39 -11.23
CA LEU A 189 9.77 -2.79 -9.91
C LEU A 189 10.91 -3.33 -9.04
N LYS A 190 11.51 -4.47 -9.42
CA LYS A 190 12.36 -5.27 -8.54
C LYS A 190 11.60 -5.72 -7.27
N THR A 191 12.14 -6.70 -6.56
CA THR A 191 11.43 -7.34 -5.44
C THR A 191 11.07 -6.36 -4.32
N GLU A 192 12.00 -5.50 -3.90
CA GLU A 192 11.81 -4.62 -2.74
C GLU A 192 10.77 -3.52 -3.00
N ALA A 193 10.87 -2.79 -4.13
CA ALA A 193 9.93 -1.72 -4.43
C ALA A 193 8.52 -2.26 -4.77
N SER A 194 8.45 -3.43 -5.41
CA SER A 194 7.18 -4.13 -5.64
C SER A 194 6.46 -4.49 -4.34
N ALA A 195 7.19 -5.02 -3.35
CA ALA A 195 6.62 -5.38 -2.06
C ALA A 195 6.13 -4.15 -1.30
N LEU A 196 6.93 -3.08 -1.25
CA LEU A 196 6.53 -1.81 -0.64
C LEU A 196 5.26 -1.25 -1.29
N PHE A 197 5.19 -1.30 -2.62
CA PHE A 197 4.05 -0.76 -3.35
C PHE A 197 2.77 -1.53 -3.12
N GLY A 198 2.83 -2.86 -3.15
CA GLY A 198 1.67 -3.68 -2.80
C GLY A 198 1.17 -3.35 -1.40
N ARG A 199 2.08 -3.24 -0.42
CA ARG A 199 1.75 -2.83 0.96
C ARG A 199 1.15 -1.44 1.02
N PHE A 200 1.70 -0.47 0.28
CA PHE A 200 1.13 0.87 0.19
C PHE A 200 -0.29 0.86 -0.37
N MET A 201 -0.54 0.09 -1.43
CA MET A 201 -1.87 0.02 -2.04
C MET A 201 -2.88 -0.71 -1.14
N ILE A 202 -2.46 -1.76 -0.44
CA ILE A 202 -3.24 -2.41 0.62
C ILE A 202 -3.55 -1.42 1.74
N ALA A 203 -2.56 -0.66 2.21
CA ALA A 203 -2.72 0.35 3.24
C ALA A 203 -3.70 1.46 2.81
N GLN A 204 -3.64 1.93 1.56
CA GLN A 204 -4.60 2.90 1.03
C GLN A 204 -6.03 2.35 1.01
N ALA A 205 -6.21 1.05 0.68
CA ALA A 205 -7.52 0.41 0.75
C ALA A 205 -8.03 0.28 2.19
N LEU A 206 -7.19 -0.14 3.13
CA LEU A 206 -7.56 -0.26 4.54
C LEU A 206 -7.85 1.10 5.18
N ARG A 207 -7.04 2.12 4.86
CA ARG A 207 -7.29 3.51 5.28
C ARG A 207 -8.65 3.98 4.79
N ALA A 208 -8.94 3.78 3.51
CA ALA A 208 -10.24 4.12 2.94
C ALA A 208 -11.37 3.39 3.67
N ALA A 209 -11.18 2.14 4.07
CA ALA A 209 -12.16 1.43 4.89
C ALA A 209 -12.31 2.05 6.29
N TYR A 210 -11.22 2.42 6.96
CA TYR A 210 -11.27 3.06 8.30
C TYR A 210 -12.01 4.40 8.26
N GLU A 211 -11.82 5.21 7.22
CA GLU A 211 -12.57 6.46 7.02
C GLU A 211 -14.10 6.24 6.95
N ARG A 212 -14.57 5.02 6.64
CA ARG A 212 -16.01 4.68 6.59
C ARG A 212 -16.65 4.57 7.96
N VAL A 213 -15.89 4.71 9.05
CA VAL A 213 -16.46 4.93 10.38
C VAL A 213 -17.39 6.16 10.39
N ALA A 214 -17.13 7.14 9.52
CA ALA A 214 -17.96 8.32 9.34
C ALA A 214 -19.22 8.07 8.48
N VAL A 215 -19.33 6.91 7.83
CA VAL A 215 -20.47 6.54 6.97
C VAL A 215 -21.41 5.62 7.75
N PRO A 216 -22.72 5.88 7.79
CA PRO A 216 -23.69 4.98 8.42
C PRO A 216 -23.62 3.55 7.85
N ASP A 217 -23.71 2.53 8.71
CA ASP A 217 -23.54 1.12 8.35
C ASP A 217 -24.41 0.68 7.15
N HIS A 218 -25.66 1.14 7.08
CA HIS A 218 -26.60 0.79 6.02
C HIS A 218 -26.33 1.49 4.67
N GLU A 219 -25.53 2.57 4.67
CA GLU A 219 -25.07 3.26 3.46
C GLU A 219 -23.73 2.73 2.96
N ARG A 220 -23.04 1.89 3.75
CA ARG A 220 -21.75 1.32 3.36
C ARG A 220 -21.93 0.27 2.26
N ARG A 221 -21.59 0.64 1.03
CA ARG A 221 -21.43 -0.30 -0.09
C ARG A 221 -20.40 -1.41 0.24
N ALA A 222 -20.71 -2.67 -0.04
CA ALA A 222 -19.73 -3.74 0.13
C ALA A 222 -18.53 -3.50 -0.82
N ALA A 223 -17.31 -3.61 -0.28
CA ALA A 223 -16.06 -3.49 -1.02
C ALA A 223 -15.22 -4.76 -0.83
N TYR A 224 -14.38 -5.08 -1.81
CA TYR A 224 -13.49 -6.23 -1.75
C TYR A 224 -12.05 -5.83 -2.07
N LEU A 225 -11.12 -6.21 -1.19
CA LEU A 225 -9.68 -6.15 -1.44
C LEU A 225 -9.22 -7.55 -1.86
N ILE A 226 -8.78 -7.68 -3.11
CA ILE A 226 -8.30 -8.95 -3.68
C ILE A 226 -6.79 -8.87 -3.83
N ILE A 227 -6.07 -9.78 -3.16
CA ILE A 227 -4.61 -9.79 -3.09
C ILE A 227 -4.12 -11.11 -3.69
N ASP A 228 -3.51 -11.03 -4.87
CA ASP A 228 -2.78 -12.16 -5.44
C ASP A 228 -1.37 -12.25 -4.82
N GLU A 229 -0.83 -13.46 -4.71
CA GLU A 229 0.49 -13.72 -4.11
C GLU A 229 0.71 -13.05 -2.75
N ALA A 230 -0.26 -13.23 -1.84
CA ALA A 230 -0.35 -12.46 -0.61
C ALA A 230 0.81 -12.70 0.37
N SER A 231 1.54 -13.82 0.23
CA SER A 231 2.76 -14.10 1.00
C SER A 231 3.81 -12.99 0.93
N GLU A 232 3.80 -12.19 -0.13
CA GLU A 232 4.73 -11.06 -0.31
C GLU A 232 4.41 -9.85 0.58
N TYR A 233 3.16 -9.76 1.06
CA TYR A 233 2.66 -8.59 1.80
C TYR A 233 2.24 -8.93 3.23
N PHE A 234 2.36 -10.19 3.62
CA PHE A 234 1.91 -10.71 4.89
C PHE A 234 2.95 -10.49 5.99
N ASP A 235 2.50 -9.95 7.12
CA ASP A 235 3.24 -9.88 8.37
C ASP A 235 2.28 -9.87 9.57
N ASP A 236 2.85 -9.82 10.77
CA ASP A 236 2.11 -9.75 12.04
C ASP A 236 1.12 -8.58 12.12
N SER A 237 1.40 -7.45 11.47
CA SER A 237 0.51 -6.29 11.49
C SER A 237 -0.71 -6.50 10.59
N LEU A 238 -0.55 -7.22 9.48
CA LEU A 238 -1.65 -7.50 8.58
C LEU A 238 -2.75 -8.34 9.24
N GLU A 239 -2.43 -9.26 10.15
CA GLU A 239 -3.44 -9.98 10.95
C GLU A 239 -4.40 -8.99 11.64
N THR A 240 -3.85 -7.99 12.31
CA THR A 240 -4.63 -7.01 13.05
C THR A 240 -5.47 -6.17 12.10
N LEU A 241 -4.91 -5.76 10.97
CA LEU A 241 -5.59 -5.00 9.93
C LEU A 241 -6.75 -5.77 9.28
N LEU A 242 -6.57 -7.06 8.98
CA LEU A 242 -7.60 -7.93 8.42
C LEU A 242 -8.78 -8.10 9.39
N ASN A 243 -8.51 -8.21 10.69
CA ASN A 243 -9.54 -8.31 11.72
C ASN A 243 -10.39 -7.03 11.81
N GLN A 244 -9.78 -5.87 11.55
CA GLN A 244 -10.48 -4.59 11.58
C GLN A 244 -11.30 -4.35 10.31
N ALA A 245 -10.84 -4.80 9.13
CA ALA A 245 -11.50 -4.59 7.84
C ALA A 245 -12.99 -4.99 7.83
N ARG A 246 -13.35 -6.08 8.54
CA ARG A 246 -14.73 -6.57 8.65
C ARG A 246 -15.70 -5.52 9.21
N LYS A 247 -15.26 -4.69 10.16
CA LYS A 247 -16.11 -3.64 10.79
C LYS A 247 -16.56 -2.59 9.77
N PHE A 248 -15.82 -2.43 8.68
CA PHE A 248 -16.00 -1.38 7.69
C PHE A 248 -16.59 -1.90 6.37
N ASN A 249 -17.21 -3.08 6.38
CA ASN A 249 -17.80 -3.74 5.22
C ASN A 249 -16.80 -3.91 4.04
N LEU A 250 -15.53 -4.18 4.39
CA LEU A 250 -14.47 -4.56 3.46
C LEU A 250 -14.22 -6.06 3.59
N GLY A 251 -14.57 -6.82 2.56
CA GLY A 251 -14.17 -8.21 2.42
C GLY A 251 -12.74 -8.31 1.89
N VAL A 252 -11.93 -9.22 2.43
CA VAL A 252 -10.59 -9.48 1.91
C VAL A 252 -10.53 -10.89 1.34
N VAL A 253 -10.02 -11.01 0.12
CA VAL A 253 -9.75 -12.27 -0.57
C VAL A 253 -8.26 -12.29 -0.90
N PHE A 254 -7.58 -13.34 -0.51
CA PHE A 254 -6.15 -13.48 -0.81
C PHE A 254 -5.83 -14.89 -1.28
N ALA A 255 -4.82 -14.99 -2.14
CA ALA A 255 -4.27 -16.23 -2.64
C ALA A 255 -2.77 -16.32 -2.29
N HIS A 256 -2.30 -17.52 -1.94
CA HIS A 256 -0.89 -17.84 -1.74
C HIS A 256 -0.62 -19.29 -2.16
N GLN A 257 0.64 -19.65 -2.42
CA GLN A 257 0.98 -20.94 -3.04
C GLN A 257 1.12 -22.07 -2.03
N TYR A 258 1.76 -21.79 -0.87
CA TYR A 258 2.04 -22.81 0.15
C TYR A 258 1.72 -22.26 1.54
N LEU A 259 1.28 -23.10 2.48
CA LEU A 259 1.05 -22.63 3.86
C LEU A 259 2.34 -22.31 4.60
N ASP A 260 3.46 -22.92 4.21
CA ASP A 260 4.78 -22.67 4.82
C ASP A 260 5.35 -21.28 4.51
N GLN A 261 4.69 -20.50 3.63
CA GLN A 261 4.96 -19.06 3.48
C GLN A 261 4.41 -18.24 4.67
N LEU A 262 3.53 -18.83 5.47
CA LEU A 262 2.98 -18.25 6.69
C LEU A 262 3.68 -18.85 7.90
N ASP A 263 4.18 -18.01 8.80
CA ASP A 263 4.60 -18.48 10.11
C ASP A 263 3.42 -19.11 10.87
N GLN A 264 3.72 -19.81 11.96
CA GLN A 264 2.71 -20.56 12.72
C GLN A 264 1.60 -19.65 13.31
N LYS A 265 1.96 -18.45 13.75
CA LYS A 265 1.03 -17.51 14.37
C LYS A 265 0.09 -16.92 13.32
N LEU A 266 0.65 -16.43 12.23
CA LEU A 266 -0.10 -15.88 11.11
C LEU A 266 -1.02 -16.94 10.48
N ARG A 267 -0.54 -18.18 10.34
CA ARG A 267 -1.36 -19.30 9.84
C ARG A 267 -2.59 -19.54 10.73
N ALA A 268 -2.40 -19.59 12.04
CA ALA A 268 -3.50 -19.77 12.99
C ALA A 268 -4.51 -18.62 12.89
N SER A 269 -4.03 -17.38 12.75
CA SER A 269 -4.88 -16.21 12.59
C SER A 269 -5.67 -16.21 11.29
N VAL A 270 -4.99 -16.48 10.16
CA VAL A 270 -5.63 -16.59 8.85
C VAL A 270 -6.71 -17.67 8.87
N ALA A 271 -6.43 -18.83 9.47
CA ALA A 271 -7.41 -19.91 9.63
C ALA A 271 -8.64 -19.45 10.44
N ALA A 272 -8.41 -18.74 11.56
CA ALA A 272 -9.45 -18.24 12.45
C ALA A 272 -10.33 -17.15 11.80
N ASN A 273 -9.75 -16.27 10.98
CA ASN A 273 -10.40 -15.07 10.45
C ASN A 273 -10.96 -15.22 9.04
N THR A 274 -10.62 -16.29 8.32
CA THR A 274 -11.22 -16.62 7.02
C THR A 274 -12.44 -17.53 7.16
N SER A 275 -13.59 -17.06 6.67
CA SER A 275 -14.83 -17.83 6.65
C SER A 275 -14.97 -18.71 5.41
N ILE A 276 -14.38 -18.29 4.29
CA ILE A 276 -14.37 -19.04 3.03
C ILE A 276 -12.94 -19.51 2.78
N LYS A 277 -12.77 -20.80 2.48
CA LYS A 277 -11.49 -21.41 2.14
C LYS A 277 -11.63 -22.17 0.84
N MET A 278 -10.68 -21.97 -0.07
CA MET A 278 -10.58 -22.70 -1.33
C MET A 278 -9.19 -23.30 -1.46
N ALA A 279 -9.09 -24.58 -1.79
CA ALA A 279 -7.83 -25.30 -1.94
C ALA A 279 -7.85 -26.20 -3.17
N GLY A 280 -6.82 -26.14 -4.00
CA GLY A 280 -6.67 -26.97 -5.20
C GLY A 280 -5.21 -27.12 -5.58
N GLY A 281 -4.79 -28.33 -5.98
CA GLY A 281 -3.40 -28.61 -6.32
C GLY A 281 -2.40 -28.48 -5.16
N VAL A 282 -2.86 -28.74 -3.94
CA VAL A 282 -2.05 -28.62 -2.70
C VAL A 282 -1.14 -29.83 -2.49
N SER A 283 -0.03 -29.62 -1.75
CA SER A 283 0.86 -30.70 -1.33
C SER A 283 0.23 -31.59 -0.24
N ASP A 284 0.73 -32.80 -0.03
CA ASP A 284 0.27 -33.68 1.07
C ASP A 284 0.39 -33.01 2.45
N ARG A 285 1.44 -32.20 2.64
CA ARG A 285 1.66 -31.46 3.89
C ARG A 285 0.58 -30.41 4.08
N ASP A 286 0.34 -29.58 3.06
CA ASP A 286 -0.69 -28.53 3.11
C ASP A 286 -2.09 -29.14 3.27
N ALA A 287 -2.38 -30.25 2.58
CA ALA A 287 -3.63 -30.98 2.68
C ALA A 287 -3.90 -31.46 4.12
N ARG A 288 -2.91 -32.03 4.80
CA ARG A 288 -3.05 -32.44 6.22
C ARG A 288 -3.33 -31.25 7.13
N SER A 289 -2.69 -30.10 6.88
CA SER A 289 -2.92 -28.88 7.65
C SER A 289 -4.33 -28.31 7.44
N LEU A 290 -4.83 -28.30 6.20
CA LEU A 290 -6.13 -27.73 5.85
C LEU A 290 -7.33 -28.63 6.18
N ALA A 291 -7.12 -29.95 6.27
CA ALA A 291 -8.18 -30.93 6.45
C ALA A 291 -9.09 -30.59 7.64
N ALA A 292 -8.51 -30.27 8.80
CA ALA A 292 -9.27 -29.90 9.99
C ALA A 292 -10.04 -28.58 9.80
N ASP A 293 -9.39 -27.55 9.24
CA ASP A 293 -9.97 -26.22 9.01
C ASP A 293 -11.15 -26.25 8.03
N MET A 294 -11.13 -27.20 7.10
CA MET A 294 -12.14 -27.37 6.06
C MET A 294 -13.11 -28.54 6.35
N ARG A 295 -13.03 -29.14 7.54
CA ARG A 295 -13.86 -30.27 7.99
C ARG A 295 -13.88 -31.42 6.97
N THR A 296 -12.71 -31.81 6.49
CA THR A 296 -12.53 -32.88 5.50
C THR A 296 -11.27 -33.70 5.82
N ASN A 297 -10.83 -34.56 4.90
CA ASN A 297 -9.58 -35.33 5.00
C ASN A 297 -8.57 -34.90 3.91
N ALA A 298 -7.30 -35.27 4.11
CA ALA A 298 -6.23 -34.91 3.18
C ALA A 298 -6.45 -35.51 1.79
N ASP A 299 -6.95 -36.75 1.70
CA ASP A 299 -7.21 -37.45 0.43
C ASP A 299 -8.23 -36.70 -0.44
N PHE A 300 -9.26 -36.12 0.18
CA PHE A 300 -10.24 -35.29 -0.53
C PHE A 300 -9.59 -34.03 -1.11
N LEU A 301 -8.70 -33.38 -0.36
CA LEU A 301 -8.02 -32.16 -0.80
C LEU A 301 -7.01 -32.43 -1.92
N THR A 302 -6.27 -33.53 -1.86
CA THR A 302 -5.33 -33.92 -2.92
C THR A 302 -6.02 -34.51 -4.15
N ALA A 303 -7.25 -35.02 -4.00
CA ALA A 303 -8.05 -35.53 -5.11
C ALA A 303 -8.62 -34.46 -6.06
N GLN A 304 -8.53 -33.17 -5.72
CA GLN A 304 -9.02 -32.08 -6.58
C GLN A 304 -8.24 -32.04 -7.90
N ARG A 305 -8.97 -32.13 -9.03
CA ARG A 305 -8.36 -32.31 -10.35
C ARG A 305 -8.31 -31.02 -11.15
N LYS A 306 -7.50 -31.02 -12.21
CA LYS A 306 -7.57 -30.02 -13.27
C LYS A 306 -7.52 -30.71 -14.62
N ASP A 307 -8.27 -30.21 -15.58
CA ASP A 307 -8.17 -30.57 -16.99
C ASP A 307 -7.80 -29.33 -17.78
N ASN A 308 -6.57 -29.34 -18.30
CA ASN A 308 -6.07 -28.31 -19.20
C ASN A 308 -5.73 -28.88 -20.60
N ALA A 309 -6.06 -30.14 -20.89
CA ALA A 309 -5.66 -30.81 -22.12
C ALA A 309 -6.60 -30.51 -23.28
N LYS A 310 -7.92 -30.52 -23.04
CA LYS A 310 -8.94 -30.24 -24.06
C LYS A 310 -10.04 -29.35 -23.49
N ALA A 311 -10.67 -28.56 -24.37
CA ALA A 311 -11.83 -27.77 -23.98
C ALA A 311 -13.05 -28.68 -23.69
N PRO A 312 -13.88 -28.36 -22.67
CA PRO A 312 -13.73 -27.24 -21.74
C PRO A 312 -12.66 -27.51 -20.68
N GLN A 313 -11.75 -26.55 -20.49
CA GLN A 313 -10.69 -26.65 -19.48
C GLN A 313 -11.20 -26.12 -18.13
N TRP A 314 -10.79 -26.74 -17.03
CA TRP A 314 -11.28 -26.42 -15.69
C TRP A 314 -10.30 -26.85 -14.59
N SER A 315 -10.50 -26.30 -13.40
CA SER A 315 -9.88 -26.78 -12.16
C SER A 315 -10.93 -26.96 -11.09
N GLU A 316 -10.81 -28.03 -10.32
CA GLU A 316 -11.57 -28.25 -9.10
C GLU A 316 -10.82 -27.66 -7.91
N PHE A 317 -11.60 -27.10 -7.00
CA PHE A 317 -11.14 -26.63 -5.71
C PHE A 317 -12.04 -27.23 -4.64
N ALA A 318 -11.44 -27.75 -3.58
CA ALA A 318 -12.18 -27.97 -2.35
C ALA A 318 -12.58 -26.59 -1.81
N CYS A 319 -13.87 -26.37 -1.60
CA CYS A 319 -14.44 -25.14 -1.10
C CYS A 319 -15.16 -25.41 0.22
N TYR A 320 -14.83 -24.63 1.24
CA TYR A 320 -15.48 -24.67 2.54
C TYR A 320 -15.93 -23.28 2.94
N ILE A 321 -17.20 -23.17 3.34
CA ILE A 321 -17.81 -21.94 3.84
C ILE A 321 -18.28 -22.21 5.27
N ARG A 322 -17.61 -21.57 6.24
CA ARG A 322 -17.92 -21.67 7.66
C ARG A 322 -19.40 -21.38 7.91
N ASN A 323 -20.06 -22.25 8.69
CA ASN A 323 -21.48 -22.16 9.05
C ASN A 323 -22.45 -22.30 7.86
N HIS A 324 -21.98 -22.70 6.67
CA HIS A 324 -22.83 -22.91 5.51
C HIS A 324 -22.64 -24.30 4.89
N THR A 325 -21.40 -24.71 4.67
CA THR A 325 -21.08 -26.07 4.23
C THR A 325 -20.73 -26.94 5.44
N PRO A 326 -21.30 -28.15 5.61
CA PRO A 326 -20.96 -29.04 6.72
C PRO A 326 -19.50 -29.53 6.66
N SER A 327 -19.01 -29.77 5.45
CA SER A 327 -17.64 -30.15 5.09
C SER A 327 -17.25 -29.50 3.75
N ALA A 328 -15.97 -29.54 3.39
CA ALA A 328 -15.54 -29.08 2.07
C ALA A 328 -16.28 -29.81 0.93
N VAL A 329 -16.62 -29.08 -0.11
CA VAL A 329 -17.24 -29.59 -1.35
C VAL A 329 -16.37 -29.24 -2.55
N SER A 330 -16.37 -30.08 -3.57
CA SER A 330 -15.64 -29.80 -4.81
C SER A 330 -16.39 -28.77 -5.65
N LEU A 331 -15.75 -27.65 -5.92
CA LEU A 331 -16.20 -26.59 -6.80
C LEU A 331 -15.37 -26.61 -8.08
N ARG A 332 -16.02 -26.84 -9.22
CA ARG A 332 -15.37 -26.77 -10.54
C ARG A 332 -15.41 -25.35 -11.07
N VAL A 333 -14.25 -24.78 -11.34
CA VAL A 333 -14.07 -23.45 -11.90
C VAL A 333 -13.57 -23.56 -13.34
N PRO A 334 -14.31 -23.05 -14.34
CA PRO A 334 -13.87 -23.07 -15.73
C PRO A 334 -12.70 -22.11 -15.95
N PHE A 335 -11.66 -22.60 -16.62
CA PHE A 335 -10.56 -21.75 -17.08
C PHE A 335 -11.02 -20.82 -18.19
N PHE A 336 -10.23 -19.78 -18.41
CA PHE A 336 -10.42 -18.83 -19.51
C PHE A 336 -11.73 -18.03 -19.47
N SER A 337 -12.45 -18.03 -18.34
CA SER A 337 -13.72 -17.31 -18.19
C SER A 337 -13.59 -15.81 -18.54
N LEU A 338 -12.51 -15.17 -18.10
CA LEU A 338 -12.22 -13.78 -18.43
C LEU A 338 -11.73 -13.62 -19.88
N GLU A 339 -10.93 -14.56 -20.36
CA GLU A 339 -10.34 -14.57 -21.69
C GLU A 339 -11.38 -14.78 -22.79
N ASN A 340 -12.44 -15.52 -22.49
CA ASN A 340 -13.56 -15.80 -23.38
C ASN A 340 -14.66 -14.74 -23.28
N SER A 341 -14.58 -13.84 -22.30
CA SER A 341 -15.51 -12.72 -22.19
C SER A 341 -15.31 -11.72 -23.32
N ALA A 342 -16.37 -10.98 -23.68
CA ALA A 342 -16.31 -9.96 -24.71
C ALA A 342 -15.27 -8.88 -24.37
N LYS A 343 -14.42 -8.53 -25.36
CA LYS A 343 -13.34 -7.56 -25.21
C LYS A 343 -13.55 -6.33 -26.08
N VAL A 344 -13.09 -5.19 -25.57
CA VAL A 344 -12.96 -3.95 -26.34
C VAL A 344 -11.82 -4.08 -27.34
N SER A 345 -11.88 -3.27 -28.40
CA SER A 345 -10.81 -3.08 -29.37
C SER A 345 -9.59 -2.36 -28.76
N ASP A 346 -8.44 -2.42 -29.43
CA ASP A 346 -7.24 -1.72 -28.95
C ASP A 346 -7.43 -0.20 -28.92
N ALA A 347 -8.17 0.37 -29.88
CA ALA A 347 -8.49 1.81 -29.89
C ALA A 347 -9.34 2.22 -28.67
N GLU A 348 -10.33 1.40 -28.30
CA GLU A 348 -11.17 1.64 -27.12
C GLU A 348 -10.38 1.49 -25.81
N LEU A 349 -9.45 0.53 -25.76
CA LEU A 349 -8.55 0.38 -24.62
C LEU A 349 -7.64 1.59 -24.45
N GLU A 350 -7.04 2.10 -25.52
CA GLU A 350 -6.20 3.30 -25.47
C GLU A 350 -7.01 4.54 -25.07
N ALA A 351 -8.26 4.66 -25.52
CA ALA A 351 -9.16 5.72 -25.05
C ALA A 351 -9.44 5.61 -23.54
N LEU A 352 -9.65 4.40 -23.01
CA LEU A 352 -9.80 4.16 -21.58
C LEU A 352 -8.53 4.56 -20.81
N LYS A 353 -7.35 4.13 -21.27
CA LYS A 353 -6.06 4.47 -20.67
C LYS A 353 -5.80 5.97 -20.70
N ALA A 354 -6.11 6.64 -21.81
CA ALA A 354 -6.00 8.09 -21.92
C ALA A 354 -6.88 8.82 -20.89
N ARG A 355 -8.14 8.39 -20.70
CA ARG A 355 -9.02 8.93 -19.64
C ARG A 355 -8.46 8.67 -18.24
N ASN A 356 -7.90 7.48 -18.00
CA ASN A 356 -7.27 7.13 -16.73
C ASN A 356 -6.06 8.04 -16.44
N ARG A 357 -5.17 8.23 -17.43
CA ARG A 357 -4.00 9.14 -17.34
C ARG A 357 -4.41 10.58 -17.07
N MET A 358 -5.40 11.09 -17.80
CA MET A 358 -5.91 12.46 -17.62
C MET A 358 -6.39 12.73 -16.19
N ARG A 359 -6.98 11.72 -15.53
CA ARG A 359 -7.54 11.86 -14.18
C ARG A 359 -6.52 11.62 -13.09
N TYR A 360 -5.64 10.66 -13.29
CA TYR A 360 -4.88 10.08 -12.19
C TYR A 360 -3.36 10.20 -12.34
N ALA A 361 -2.82 10.51 -13.53
CA ALA A 361 -1.37 10.57 -13.74
C ALA A 361 -0.71 11.79 -13.08
N SER A 362 0.56 11.64 -12.71
CA SER A 362 1.42 12.77 -12.42
C SER A 362 1.77 13.52 -13.71
N HIS A 363 1.63 14.84 -13.71
CA HIS A 363 2.08 15.68 -14.82
C HIS A 363 3.47 16.26 -14.48
N PRO A 364 4.42 16.29 -15.43
CA PRO A 364 5.78 16.78 -15.18
C PRO A 364 5.86 18.19 -14.57
N ASP A 365 4.91 19.07 -14.92
CA ASP A 365 4.82 20.44 -14.39
C ASP A 365 4.34 20.51 -12.92
N GLU A 366 3.76 19.43 -12.38
CA GLU A 366 3.29 19.36 -10.98
C GLU A 366 4.35 18.76 -10.04
N SER A 367 5.38 18.11 -10.58
CA SER A 367 6.39 17.37 -9.82
C SER A 367 7.72 18.13 -9.68
N ARG A 368 7.69 19.29 -9.02
CA ARG A 368 8.77 19.86 -8.17
C ARG A 368 8.49 21.35 -7.90
N PRO A 369 8.32 21.79 -6.64
CA PRO A 369 8.86 23.07 -6.25
C PRO A 369 10.39 22.93 -6.38
N VAL A 370 10.99 23.63 -7.34
CA VAL A 370 12.45 23.80 -7.36
C VAL A 370 12.82 24.41 -6.02
N ALA A 371 13.65 23.72 -5.23
CA ALA A 371 14.25 24.33 -4.07
C ALA A 371 14.98 25.59 -4.55
N THR A 372 14.48 26.76 -4.17
CA THR A 372 15.17 28.03 -4.42
C THR A 372 16.48 27.96 -3.65
N VAL A 373 17.57 27.61 -4.34
CA VAL A 373 18.91 27.82 -3.82
C VAL A 373 19.02 29.33 -3.58
N PRO A 374 19.30 29.79 -2.35
CA PRO A 374 19.57 31.20 -2.13
C PRO A 374 20.76 31.57 -3.03
N ALA A 375 20.55 32.53 -3.92
CA ALA A 375 21.61 33.02 -4.79
C ALA A 375 22.81 33.40 -3.91
N THR A 376 23.93 32.74 -4.13
CA THR A 376 25.20 33.10 -3.48
C THR A 376 25.50 34.54 -3.90
N PRO A 377 25.75 35.48 -2.97
CA PRO A 377 26.18 36.81 -3.36
C PRO A 377 27.47 36.70 -4.17
N PRO A 378 27.66 37.51 -5.23
CA PRO A 378 28.91 37.48 -5.98
C PRO A 378 30.06 37.76 -5.00
N SER A 379 31.04 36.85 -5.00
CA SER A 379 32.32 37.00 -4.30
C SER A 379 32.88 38.39 -4.58
N GLY A 380 33.14 39.15 -3.53
CA GLY A 380 33.83 40.43 -3.60
C GLY A 380 35.12 40.31 -4.41
N ALA A 381 35.37 41.30 -5.25
CA ALA A 381 36.64 41.47 -5.93
C ALA A 381 37.75 41.54 -4.89
N ALA A 382 38.79 40.73 -5.08
CA ALA A 382 40.04 40.86 -4.34
C ALA A 382 40.65 42.23 -4.66
N GLU A 383 40.82 43.07 -3.64
CA GLU A 383 41.68 44.24 -3.72
C GLU A 383 43.15 43.77 -3.77
N PRO A 384 44.02 44.40 -4.59
CA PRO A 384 45.43 44.06 -4.62
C PRO A 384 46.15 44.60 -3.38
N ASP A 385 46.98 43.75 -2.79
CA ASP A 385 47.95 44.06 -1.75
C ASP A 385 48.89 45.20 -2.21
N ASP A 386 48.72 46.41 -1.66
CA ASP A 386 49.60 47.55 -1.90
C ASP A 386 50.67 47.61 -0.80
N TRP A 387 51.81 46.95 -1.05
CA TRP A 387 53.02 47.11 -0.24
C TRP A 387 53.92 48.17 -0.91
N ARG A 388 53.65 49.46 -0.67
CA ARG A 388 54.64 50.56 -0.67
C ARG A 388 53.95 51.92 -0.47
N SER A 389 53.98 52.42 0.76
CA SER A 389 54.44 53.77 1.19
C SER A 389 53.84 54.14 2.55
#